data_AF-Q5H059-F1
#
_entry.id   AF-Q5H059-F1
#
_cell.length_a   1.000
_cell.length_b   1.000
_cell.length_c   1.000
_cell.angle_alpha   90.00
_cell.angle_beta   90.00
_cell.angle_gamma   90.00
#
_symmetry.space_group_name_H-M   'P 1'
#
loop_
_entity.id
_entity.type
_entity.pdbx_description
1 polymer ?
#
loop_
_entity_poly.entity_id
_entity_poly.type
_entity_poly.pdbx_seq_one_letter_code
_entity_poly.pdbx_strand_id
1 'polypeptide(L)'
;MPTCWPSTSPAPESSRCHRHRIAIFTSMMLSSSRTRGRDEDRFGVRIVGMKWLISLCGLWCLPLLMLADAPASDRVAGVVRCESEDLARVHCAMDTAQGVQLVRQLSETSCIRGSEWDVERDGVWVEQGCRAEFAATRVQAATVMRRVVRCDSNGGTVACPVVLRGAPVRLLRQRSMWPCKEGRTWGVRRNEIWVSRGCDGEFEVGAEDGSGFVAVPRMVTCESKKSARRTCGVSVERAVRLGRQMSKTPCVEGQTWGWSRDGVWVNDGCRAEFIVD
;
A
#
# COMPACT_ATOMS: atom_id res chain seq x y z
N MET A 1 -51.50 9.38 -36.53
CA MET A 1 -51.58 8.18 -37.40
C MET A 1 -50.59 7.16 -36.87
N PRO A 2 -51.01 6.04 -36.27
CA PRO A 2 -50.12 4.97 -35.86
C PRO A 2 -50.12 3.84 -36.91
N THR A 3 -48.96 3.57 -37.52
CA THR A 3 -48.74 2.37 -38.35
C THR A 3 -47.81 1.42 -37.62
N CYS A 4 -48.38 0.37 -37.02
CA CYS A 4 -47.66 -0.88 -36.75
C CYS A 4 -47.30 -1.56 -38.08
N TRP A 5 -46.46 -2.60 -38.04
CA TRP A 5 -46.28 -3.77 -38.94
C TRP A 5 -44.84 -4.35 -38.70
N PRO A 6 -44.53 -5.62 -39.01
CA PRO A 6 -44.76 -6.70 -38.05
C PRO A 6 -43.48 -7.46 -37.62
N SER A 7 -43.65 -8.38 -36.68
CA SER A 7 -42.64 -9.35 -36.25
C SER A 7 -42.45 -10.49 -37.26
N THR A 8 -41.19 -10.88 -37.52
CA THR A 8 -40.86 -12.20 -38.08
C THR A 8 -39.47 -12.67 -37.63
N SER A 9 -39.42 -13.72 -36.81
CA SER A 9 -38.21 -14.55 -36.64
C SER A 9 -38.07 -15.49 -37.83
N PRO A 10 -36.86 -16.00 -38.12
CA PRO A 10 -36.62 -17.40 -37.75
C PRO A 10 -35.20 -17.70 -37.26
N ALA A 11 -35.07 -18.80 -36.51
CA ALA A 11 -33.80 -19.52 -36.33
C ALA A 11 -33.56 -20.47 -37.51
N PRO A 12 -32.30 -20.82 -37.81
CA PRO A 12 -31.82 -22.18 -37.54
C PRO A 12 -30.36 -22.14 -36.98
N GLU A 13 -29.60 -23.21 -36.71
CA GLU A 13 -29.75 -24.65 -36.96
C GLU A 13 -28.93 -25.47 -35.94
N SER A 14 -29.20 -26.78 -35.83
CA SER A 14 -28.57 -27.69 -34.86
C SER A 14 -27.57 -28.68 -35.48
N SER A 15 -26.35 -28.77 -34.95
CA SER A 15 -25.45 -29.95 -35.04
C SER A 15 -24.15 -29.69 -34.23
N ARG A 16 -23.43 -30.64 -33.63
CA ARG A 16 -23.57 -32.12 -33.52
C ARG A 16 -22.97 -32.57 -32.18
N CYS A 17 -23.48 -33.67 -31.62
CA CYS A 17 -22.81 -34.38 -30.53
C CYS A 17 -21.54 -35.10 -31.02
N HIS A 18 -20.46 -35.05 -30.23
CA HIS A 18 -19.47 -36.13 -30.21
C HIS A 18 -19.32 -36.67 -28.79
N ARG A 19 -19.81 -37.91 -28.58
CA ARG A 19 -19.41 -38.74 -27.44
C ARG A 19 -18.12 -39.47 -27.84
N HIS A 20 -17.08 -39.40 -27.03
CA HIS A 20 -16.10 -40.47 -26.94
C HIS A 20 -16.21 -41.18 -25.60
N ARG A 21 -16.07 -42.50 -25.63
CA ARG A 21 -16.32 -43.42 -24.52
C ARG A 21 -15.14 -44.38 -24.45
N ILE A 22 -14.74 -44.73 -23.21
CA ILE A 22 -14.02 -45.97 -22.82
C ILE A 22 -12.52 -46.05 -23.15
N ALA A 23 -11.72 -46.04 -22.07
CA ALA A 23 -10.72 -47.05 -21.68
C ALA A 23 -10.18 -46.60 -20.29
N ILE A 24 -10.73 -47.06 -19.16
CA ILE A 24 -10.45 -48.34 -18.50
C ILE A 24 -8.98 -48.77 -18.66
N PHE A 25 -8.19 -48.53 -17.62
CA PHE A 25 -7.02 -49.33 -17.30
C PHE A 25 -7.05 -49.64 -15.80
N THR A 26 -7.02 -50.94 -15.47
CA THR A 26 -7.15 -51.47 -14.11
C THR A 26 -6.03 -52.48 -13.87
N SER A 27 -5.12 -52.17 -12.95
CA SER A 27 -4.24 -53.12 -12.22
C SER A 27 -3.58 -52.31 -11.09
N MET A 28 -3.75 -52.58 -9.79
CA MET A 28 -3.42 -53.80 -9.02
C MET A 28 -1.94 -54.20 -9.02
N MET A 29 -1.19 -53.66 -8.05
CA MET A 29 -0.23 -54.33 -7.15
C MET A 29 -0.26 -53.51 -5.84
N LEU A 30 -0.81 -53.94 -4.70
CA LEU A 30 -0.45 -55.02 -3.74
C LEU A 30 0.89 -54.88 -3.01
N SER A 31 0.82 -55.20 -1.70
CA SER A 31 1.87 -55.26 -0.65
C SER A 31 2.47 -53.91 -0.18
N SER A 32 2.35 -53.54 1.11
CA SER A 32 2.95 -54.14 2.34
C SER A 32 4.46 -53.81 2.43
N SER A 33 5.04 -53.36 3.54
CA SER A 33 4.72 -53.66 4.95
C SER A 33 5.15 -52.58 5.96
N ARG A 34 4.77 -52.81 7.23
CA ARG A 34 4.96 -52.01 8.45
C ARG A 34 6.39 -52.10 9.02
N THR A 35 6.71 -51.28 10.04
CA THR A 35 7.85 -51.34 11.02
C THR A 35 9.12 -50.54 10.65
N ARG A 36 9.98 -50.02 11.55
CA ARG A 36 9.94 -49.65 13.00
C ARG A 36 11.32 -49.03 13.40
N GLY A 37 11.37 -48.17 14.43
CA GLY A 37 12.60 -47.53 14.98
C GLY A 37 12.66 -46.05 14.60
N ARG A 38 12.73 -45.04 15.49
CA ARG A 38 13.35 -44.86 16.84
C ARG A 38 14.87 -44.98 16.81
N ASP A 39 15.51 -43.81 16.79
CA ASP A 39 16.57 -43.29 17.67
C ASP A 39 16.33 -41.75 17.63
N GLU A 40 16.13 -40.96 18.69
CA GLU A 40 16.72 -40.95 20.03
C GLU A 40 18.25 -40.92 20.01
N ASP A 41 18.81 -39.73 19.79
CA ASP A 41 20.05 -39.40 20.48
C ASP A 41 20.05 -37.98 21.05
N ARG A 42 20.39 -37.90 22.34
CA ARG A 42 20.38 -36.69 23.18
C ARG A 42 21.70 -36.68 23.94
N PHE A 43 22.66 -35.89 23.48
CA PHE A 43 23.89 -35.64 24.23
C PHE A 43 24.04 -34.17 24.58
N GLY A 44 23.83 -33.86 25.86
CA GLY A 44 24.19 -32.59 26.46
C GLY A 44 25.55 -32.67 27.14
N VAL A 45 26.31 -31.57 27.01
CA VAL A 45 27.18 -30.96 28.03
C VAL A 45 28.17 -31.87 28.79
N ARG A 46 29.47 -31.55 28.65
CA ARG A 46 30.34 -31.34 29.84
C ARG A 46 31.55 -30.44 29.57
N ILE A 47 31.96 -29.76 30.63
CA ILE A 47 32.99 -28.70 30.72
C ILE A 47 34.30 -29.31 31.27
N VAL A 48 35.38 -28.52 31.30
CA VAL A 48 36.74 -28.76 31.85
C VAL A 48 37.68 -29.44 30.83
N GLY A 49 38.88 -28.93 30.51
CA GLY A 49 39.60 -27.71 30.91
C GLY A 49 41.03 -28.00 31.40
N MET A 50 42.08 -27.41 30.81
CA MET A 50 43.43 -27.37 31.40
C MET A 50 44.34 -26.28 30.80
N LYS A 51 45.17 -25.65 31.64
CA LYS A 51 46.19 -24.62 31.30
C LYS A 51 47.56 -25.24 31.05
N TRP A 52 48.29 -24.81 30.01
CA TRP A 52 49.76 -24.75 29.86
C TRP A 52 50.04 -23.69 28.76
N LEU A 53 50.94 -22.70 28.81
CA LEU A 53 51.83 -22.15 29.85
C LEU A 53 52.07 -20.63 29.55
N ILE A 54 52.81 -19.91 30.41
CA ILE A 54 53.41 -18.59 30.13
C ILE A 54 54.86 -18.60 30.64
N SER A 55 55.85 -18.18 29.83
CA SER A 55 57.11 -17.63 30.37
C SER A 55 57.94 -16.79 29.37
N LEU A 56 58.03 -15.49 29.68
CA LEU A 56 59.08 -14.50 29.40
C LEU A 56 60.00 -14.58 28.16
N CYS A 57 59.91 -13.56 27.30
CA CYS A 57 61.05 -12.76 26.85
C CYS A 57 60.61 -11.34 26.40
N GLY A 58 61.36 -10.30 26.79
CA GLY A 58 61.28 -8.90 26.28
C GLY A 58 59.88 -8.26 26.16
N LEU A 59 59.38 -7.40 27.06
CA LEU A 59 59.91 -6.05 27.30
C LEU A 59 60.43 -5.38 26.02
N TRP A 60 59.71 -4.33 25.57
CA TRP A 60 59.90 -3.51 24.35
C TRP A 60 59.12 -3.91 23.09
N CYS A 61 57.78 -3.90 23.20
CA CYS A 61 56.93 -3.23 22.20
C CYS A 61 55.49 -3.15 22.75
N LEU A 62 55.11 -1.97 23.24
CA LEU A 62 53.71 -1.57 23.39
C LEU A 62 53.33 -0.71 22.17
N PRO A 63 53.05 -1.27 20.98
CA PRO A 63 52.15 -0.60 20.06
C PRO A 63 50.76 -0.74 20.65
N LEU A 64 50.47 0.16 21.60
CA LEU A 64 49.25 0.93 21.65
C LEU A 64 48.05 0.27 20.94
N LEU A 65 47.58 -0.87 21.48
CA LEU A 65 46.21 -1.36 21.23
C LEU A 65 45.25 -0.49 22.04
N MET A 66 45.29 0.82 21.76
CA MET A 66 44.12 1.66 21.89
C MET A 66 43.13 1.08 20.88
N LEU A 67 42.23 0.23 21.38
CA LEU A 67 40.88 0.30 20.86
C LEU A 67 40.47 1.74 21.05
N ALA A 68 40.56 2.51 19.96
CA ALA A 68 39.73 3.66 19.82
C ALA A 68 38.30 3.13 19.87
N ASP A 69 37.68 3.21 21.04
CA ASP A 69 36.25 3.49 21.15
C ASP A 69 36.04 4.82 20.42
N ALA A 70 36.01 4.74 19.09
CA ALA A 70 35.32 5.72 18.29
C ALA A 70 33.90 5.71 18.86
N PRO A 71 33.36 6.86 19.32
CA PRO A 71 31.94 6.95 19.41
C PRO A 71 31.44 6.67 18.01
N ALA A 72 30.85 5.49 17.82
CA ALA A 72 29.84 5.32 16.80
C ALA A 72 28.80 6.37 17.16
N SER A 73 28.96 7.57 16.59
CA SER A 73 27.95 8.60 16.61
C SER A 73 26.72 7.88 16.10
N ASP A 74 25.77 7.69 17.02
CA ASP A 74 24.47 7.14 16.75
C ASP A 74 23.80 8.17 15.83
N ARG A 75 24.12 8.05 14.54
CA ARG A 75 23.43 8.70 13.46
C ARG A 75 22.08 8.03 13.43
N VAL A 76 21.21 8.49 14.34
CA VAL A 76 19.76 8.47 14.22
C VAL A 76 19.50 9.03 12.83
N ALA A 77 19.40 8.12 11.87
CA ALA A 77 19.68 8.45 10.49
C ALA A 77 18.59 9.40 10.04
N GLY A 78 18.95 10.67 9.82
CA GLY A 78 18.14 11.71 9.19
C GLY A 78 17.27 12.60 10.06
N VAL A 79 17.61 12.85 11.34
CA VAL A 79 17.25 14.11 12.00
C VAL A 79 18.53 14.85 12.39
N VAL A 80 18.67 16.09 11.93
CA VAL A 80 19.81 16.98 12.15
C VAL A 80 19.31 18.24 12.85
N ARG A 81 19.84 18.50 14.05
CA ARG A 81 19.59 19.72 14.80
C ARG A 81 20.55 20.82 14.32
N CYS A 82 20.01 21.98 13.97
CA CYS A 82 20.78 23.12 13.49
C CYS A 82 20.32 24.41 14.17
N GLU A 83 21.27 25.20 14.66
CA GLU A 83 21.00 26.29 15.60
C GLU A 83 21.85 27.53 15.30
N SER A 84 21.19 28.66 15.08
CA SER A 84 21.78 30.00 15.11
C SER A 84 21.56 30.57 16.52
N GLU A 85 22.64 30.68 17.30
CA GLU A 85 22.61 31.32 18.63
C GLU A 85 22.94 32.81 18.52
N ASP A 86 24.07 33.15 17.91
CA ASP A 86 24.59 34.52 17.75
C ASP A 86 24.01 35.29 16.54
N LEU A 87 22.81 34.93 16.06
CA LEU A 87 22.15 35.42 14.84
C LEU A 87 22.90 35.14 13.51
N ALA A 88 24.16 34.72 13.56
CA ALA A 88 24.97 34.35 12.41
C ALA A 88 24.41 33.13 11.65
N ARG A 89 24.76 33.02 10.36
CA ARG A 89 24.44 31.83 9.56
C ARG A 89 25.27 30.64 9.98
N VAL A 90 24.61 29.54 10.32
CA VAL A 90 25.18 28.24 10.69
C VAL A 90 24.74 27.21 9.67
N HIS A 91 25.69 26.49 9.07
CA HIS A 91 25.42 25.40 8.12
C HIS A 91 25.59 24.04 8.80
N CYS A 92 24.61 23.15 8.64
CA CYS A 92 24.59 21.81 9.20
C CYS A 92 24.44 20.76 8.09
N ALA A 93 25.46 19.92 7.93
CA ALA A 93 25.53 18.93 6.87
C ALA A 93 24.48 17.82 7.00
N MET A 94 23.76 17.51 5.93
CA MET A 94 22.76 16.44 5.88
C MET A 94 22.48 15.94 4.45
N ASP A 95 21.84 14.78 4.31
CA ASP A 95 21.39 14.28 3.00
C ASP A 95 20.20 15.12 2.49
N THR A 96 20.48 16.05 1.58
CA THR A 96 19.46 16.89 0.93
C THR A 96 18.94 16.30 -0.39
N ALA A 97 19.44 15.14 -0.82
CA ALA A 97 19.22 14.61 -2.17
C ALA A 97 17.75 14.28 -2.50
N GLN A 98 16.88 14.18 -1.48
CA GLN A 98 15.43 13.98 -1.62
C GLN A 98 14.62 15.13 -0.99
N GLY A 99 15.26 16.27 -0.72
CA GLY A 99 14.71 17.39 0.04
C GLY A 99 14.85 17.24 1.55
N VAL A 100 14.49 18.32 2.25
CA VAL A 100 14.57 18.46 3.71
C VAL A 100 13.29 19.09 4.23
N GLN A 101 12.85 18.68 5.42
CA GLN A 101 11.73 19.27 6.14
C GLN A 101 12.16 19.73 7.53
N LEU A 102 11.66 20.88 7.98
CA LEU A 102 11.72 21.28 9.39
C LEU A 102 10.70 20.43 10.17
N VAL A 103 11.20 19.62 11.10
CA VAL A 103 10.40 18.68 11.91
C VAL A 103 9.96 19.32 13.21
N ARG A 104 10.82 20.12 13.84
CA ARG A 104 10.55 20.75 15.13
C ARG A 104 11.30 22.07 15.27
N GLN A 105 10.59 23.15 15.57
CA GLN A 105 11.22 24.42 15.98
C GLN A 105 11.64 24.32 17.46
N LEU A 106 12.80 24.90 17.78
CA LEU A 106 13.42 24.92 19.10
C LEU A 106 13.54 26.35 19.65
N SER A 107 13.61 27.34 18.77
CA SER A 107 13.62 28.76 19.09
C SER A 107 12.21 29.34 19.25
N GLU A 108 12.10 30.43 20.00
CA GLU A 108 10.89 31.29 20.01
C GLU A 108 10.84 32.19 18.76
N THR A 109 12.00 32.58 18.24
CA THR A 109 12.15 33.19 16.91
C THR A 109 11.72 32.22 15.81
N SER A 110 10.93 32.73 14.86
CA SER A 110 10.40 31.97 13.73
C SER A 110 11.50 31.38 12.85
N CYS A 111 11.30 30.15 12.39
CA CYS A 111 12.11 29.51 11.35
C CYS A 111 11.32 29.40 10.04
N ILE A 112 11.27 30.48 9.26
CA ILE A 112 10.56 30.54 7.96
C ILE A 112 11.55 30.18 6.84
N ARG A 113 11.13 29.23 5.98
CA ARG A 113 11.96 28.79 4.86
C ARG A 113 12.15 29.90 3.84
N GLY A 114 13.39 30.12 3.41
CA GLY A 114 13.79 31.20 2.51
C GLY A 114 14.06 32.54 3.20
N SER A 115 13.93 32.60 4.54
CA SER A 115 14.27 33.77 5.36
C SER A 115 15.30 33.37 6.43
N GLU A 116 14.89 32.69 7.50
CA GLU A 116 15.80 32.31 8.60
C GLU A 116 16.42 30.92 8.41
N TRP A 117 15.98 30.14 7.40
CA TRP A 117 16.63 28.89 6.99
C TRP A 117 16.35 28.52 5.53
N ASP A 118 17.25 27.78 4.88
CA ASP A 118 16.95 27.06 3.63
C ASP A 118 17.91 25.87 3.41
N VAL A 119 17.76 25.20 2.28
CA VAL A 119 18.47 23.98 1.87
C VAL A 119 19.60 24.32 0.89
N GLU A 120 20.81 23.87 1.20
CA GLU A 120 22.00 23.92 0.33
C GLU A 120 22.32 22.53 -0.25
N ARG A 121 23.41 22.41 -1.03
CA ARG A 121 23.73 21.17 -1.75
C ARG A 121 24.08 20.00 -0.82
N ASP A 122 24.65 20.29 0.33
CA ASP A 122 25.23 19.33 1.28
C ASP A 122 24.69 19.50 2.71
N GLY A 123 23.70 20.37 2.92
CA GLY A 123 23.11 20.61 4.24
C GLY A 123 21.95 21.60 4.24
N VAL A 124 21.57 22.03 5.43
CA VAL A 124 20.72 23.22 5.65
C VAL A 124 21.52 24.32 6.30
N TRP A 125 21.14 25.57 6.07
CA TRP A 125 21.57 26.68 6.89
C TRP A 125 20.43 27.24 7.72
N VAL A 126 20.75 27.76 8.90
CA VAL A 126 19.88 28.57 9.76
C VAL A 126 20.60 29.87 10.13
N GLU A 127 19.87 30.96 10.32
CA GLU A 127 20.40 32.25 10.74
C GLU A 127 19.37 33.04 11.56
N GLN A 128 19.67 34.29 11.91
CA GLN A 128 18.73 35.22 12.57
C GLN A 128 18.09 34.66 13.86
N GLY A 129 18.80 33.77 14.55
CA GLY A 129 18.35 33.14 15.79
C GLY A 129 17.45 31.92 15.61
N CYS A 130 17.22 31.44 14.38
CA CYS A 130 16.45 30.21 14.13
C CYS A 130 17.20 28.98 14.70
N ARG A 131 16.48 28.17 15.48
CA ARG A 131 16.96 26.88 16.00
C ARG A 131 15.90 25.82 15.73
N ALA A 132 16.26 24.75 15.04
CA ALA A 132 15.32 23.72 14.62
C ALA A 132 15.96 22.34 14.40
N GLU A 133 15.12 21.31 14.39
CA GLU A 133 15.44 19.96 13.94
C GLU A 133 14.89 19.75 12.53
N PHE A 134 15.76 19.30 11.63
CA PHE A 134 15.53 19.09 10.21
C PHE A 134 15.65 17.62 9.87
N ALA A 135 14.79 17.08 9.00
CA ALA A 135 14.90 15.72 8.52
C ALA A 135 15.03 15.65 7.01
N ALA A 136 15.91 14.77 6.56
CA ALA A 136 15.98 14.38 5.16
C ALA A 136 14.66 13.67 4.79
N THR A 137 14.05 13.99 3.66
CA THR A 137 12.80 13.32 3.22
C THR A 137 12.98 11.81 3.03
N ARG A 138 14.21 11.31 2.90
CA ARG A 138 14.48 9.85 2.91
C ARG A 138 14.12 9.18 4.24
N VAL A 139 14.17 9.92 5.35
CA VAL A 139 14.04 9.40 6.72
C VAL A 139 12.65 9.66 7.31
N GLN A 140 12.03 10.76 6.89
CA GLN A 140 10.59 10.71 6.69
C GLN A 140 10.32 9.96 5.39
N ALA A 141 10.60 8.65 5.39
CA ALA A 141 9.81 7.69 4.65
C ALA A 141 8.38 7.80 5.19
N ALA A 142 7.71 8.88 4.81
CA ALA A 142 6.36 9.24 5.15
C ALA A 142 5.56 8.03 4.72
N THR A 143 5.10 7.26 5.71
CA THR A 143 4.40 6.01 5.46
C THR A 143 3.31 6.38 4.47
N VAL A 144 3.34 5.80 3.27
CA VAL A 144 2.63 6.38 2.11
C VAL A 144 1.14 6.16 2.29
N MET A 145 0.54 7.06 3.08
CA MET A 145 -0.80 6.95 3.61
C MET A 145 -1.75 7.64 2.66
N ARG A 146 -2.75 6.88 2.22
CA ARG A 146 -3.89 7.44 1.52
C ARG A 146 -4.63 8.37 2.48
N ARG A 147 -4.84 9.62 2.08
CA ARG A 147 -5.78 10.51 2.76
C ARG A 147 -7.19 10.02 2.43
N VAL A 148 -7.78 9.25 3.35
CA VAL A 148 -9.09 8.63 3.14
C VAL A 148 -10.18 9.40 3.90
N VAL A 149 -11.24 9.77 3.18
CA VAL A 149 -12.48 10.33 3.73
C VAL A 149 -13.56 9.27 3.62
N ARG A 150 -14.19 8.93 4.74
CA ARG A 150 -15.40 8.12 4.78
C ARG A 150 -16.61 9.03 4.57
N CYS A 151 -17.53 8.65 3.69
CA CYS A 151 -18.82 9.33 3.57
C CYS A 151 -19.93 8.33 3.27
N ASP A 152 -21.05 8.40 4.00
CA ASP A 152 -22.20 7.51 3.82
C ASP A 152 -23.56 8.22 3.86
N SER A 153 -24.56 7.61 3.23
CA SER A 153 -25.93 8.08 3.13
C SER A 153 -26.90 6.94 3.40
N ASN A 154 -27.92 7.19 4.22
CA ASN A 154 -29.04 6.28 4.45
C ASN A 154 -30.20 6.47 3.45
N GLY A 155 -30.02 7.30 2.41
CA GLY A 155 -31.00 7.51 1.33
C GLY A 155 -30.98 8.92 0.75
N GLY A 156 -31.04 9.94 1.61
CA GLY A 156 -30.94 11.36 1.23
C GLY A 156 -29.52 11.75 0.76
N THR A 157 -29.36 12.98 0.26
CA THR A 157 -28.02 13.50 -0.05
C THR A 157 -27.33 13.97 1.22
N VAL A 158 -26.14 13.43 1.49
CA VAL A 158 -25.25 13.81 2.59
C VAL A 158 -24.02 14.47 1.99
N ALA A 159 -23.54 15.55 2.62
CA ALA A 159 -22.28 16.20 2.28
C ALA A 159 -21.27 15.99 3.42
N CYS A 160 -20.09 15.48 3.08
CA CYS A 160 -18.98 15.27 4.00
C CYS A 160 -17.90 16.34 3.73
N PRO A 161 -17.67 17.28 4.66
CA PRO A 161 -16.69 18.34 4.49
C PRO A 161 -15.27 17.78 4.31
N VAL A 162 -14.54 18.34 3.34
CA VAL A 162 -13.13 18.01 3.10
C VAL A 162 -12.43 19.21 2.46
N VAL A 163 -11.28 19.60 3.01
CA VAL A 163 -10.42 20.62 2.39
C VAL A 163 -9.77 19.99 1.16
N LEU A 164 -10.15 20.44 -0.04
CA LEU A 164 -9.64 19.90 -1.31
C LEU A 164 -8.59 20.80 -1.95
N ARG A 165 -8.80 22.12 -1.98
CA ARG A 165 -7.91 23.09 -2.65
C ARG A 165 -7.51 22.74 -4.10
N GLY A 166 -8.34 21.96 -4.80
CA GLY A 166 -8.06 21.47 -6.16
C GLY A 166 -7.55 20.03 -6.23
N ALA A 167 -7.25 19.38 -5.10
CA ALA A 167 -6.89 17.97 -5.05
C ALA A 167 -7.98 17.08 -5.66
N PRO A 168 -7.61 16.08 -6.48
CA PRO A 168 -8.57 15.13 -7.05
C PRO A 168 -9.10 14.19 -5.96
N VAL A 169 -10.30 13.63 -6.19
CA VAL A 169 -10.90 12.61 -5.31
C VAL A 169 -11.35 11.42 -6.16
N ARG A 170 -11.06 10.21 -5.70
CA ARG A 170 -11.55 8.97 -6.33
C ARG A 170 -12.22 8.04 -5.32
N LEU A 171 -13.16 7.21 -5.78
CA LEU A 171 -13.72 6.15 -4.95
C LEU A 171 -12.66 5.06 -4.77
N LEU A 172 -12.14 4.95 -3.54
CA LEU A 172 -11.19 3.92 -3.15
C LEU A 172 -11.90 2.58 -2.95
N ARG A 173 -13.07 2.58 -2.28
CA ARG A 173 -13.81 1.36 -1.95
C ARG A 173 -15.28 1.61 -1.61
N GLN A 174 -16.20 1.00 -2.34
CA GLN A 174 -17.60 0.92 -1.91
C GLN A 174 -17.77 -0.03 -0.72
N ARG A 175 -18.57 0.39 0.27
CA ARG A 175 -18.92 -0.40 1.46
C ARG A 175 -20.38 -0.82 1.53
N SER A 176 -21.29 0.00 1.03
CA SER A 176 -22.72 -0.32 0.96
C SER A 176 -23.01 -1.39 -0.09
N MET A 177 -24.15 -2.07 0.05
CA MET A 177 -24.73 -2.88 -1.01
C MET A 177 -25.19 -2.02 -2.22
N TRP A 178 -25.60 -0.78 -1.95
CA TRP A 178 -26.02 0.22 -2.93
C TRP A 178 -24.83 0.79 -3.70
N PRO A 179 -24.95 1.02 -5.02
CA PRO A 179 -23.82 1.37 -5.87
C PRO A 179 -23.38 2.82 -5.65
N CYS A 180 -22.08 3.03 -5.43
CA CYS A 180 -21.44 4.34 -5.45
C CYS A 180 -20.91 4.63 -6.88
N LYS A 181 -21.70 5.37 -7.67
CA LYS A 181 -21.39 5.77 -9.05
C LYS A 181 -21.15 7.27 -9.12
N GLU A 182 -20.04 7.65 -9.74
CA GLU A 182 -19.64 9.04 -9.89
C GLU A 182 -20.66 9.84 -10.71
N GLY A 183 -20.89 11.10 -10.33
CA GLY A 183 -21.89 11.99 -10.93
C GLY A 183 -23.35 11.54 -10.72
N ARG A 184 -23.60 10.41 -10.05
CA ARG A 184 -24.94 9.90 -9.77
C ARG A 184 -25.19 9.74 -8.28
N THR A 185 -24.52 8.81 -7.61
CA THR A 185 -24.73 8.56 -6.17
C THR A 185 -23.59 9.09 -5.30
N TRP A 186 -22.48 9.52 -5.89
CA TRP A 186 -21.51 10.40 -5.23
C TRP A 186 -20.89 11.40 -6.22
N GLY A 187 -20.21 12.41 -5.68
CA GLY A 187 -19.38 13.32 -6.45
C GLY A 187 -18.68 14.35 -5.57
N VAL A 188 -17.96 15.26 -6.22
CA VAL A 188 -17.16 16.31 -5.57
C VAL A 188 -17.79 17.68 -5.79
N ARG A 189 -17.70 18.56 -4.79
CA ARG A 189 -17.94 20.01 -4.87
C ARG A 189 -16.81 20.73 -4.10
N ARG A 190 -16.77 22.07 -4.14
CA ARG A 190 -15.62 22.91 -3.72
C ARG A 190 -14.78 22.41 -2.54
N ASN A 191 -15.42 22.08 -1.40
CA ASN A 191 -14.77 21.51 -0.21
C ASN A 191 -15.68 20.43 0.44
N GLU A 192 -16.37 19.63 -0.37
CA GLU A 192 -17.20 18.52 0.13
C GLU A 192 -17.24 17.37 -0.87
N ILE A 193 -17.27 16.14 -0.33
CA ILE A 193 -17.69 14.95 -1.07
C ILE A 193 -19.15 14.73 -0.72
N TRP A 194 -20.03 14.64 -1.72
CA TRP A 194 -21.44 14.32 -1.48
C TRP A 194 -21.72 12.87 -1.85
N VAL A 195 -22.62 12.23 -1.11
CA VAL A 195 -23.12 10.87 -1.35
C VAL A 195 -24.64 10.85 -1.21
N SER A 196 -25.32 9.91 -1.88
CA SER A 196 -26.78 9.79 -1.88
C SER A 196 -27.26 8.37 -2.14
N ARG A 197 -28.55 8.11 -1.93
CA ARG A 197 -29.25 6.87 -2.31
C ARG A 197 -28.58 5.59 -1.78
N GLY A 198 -28.15 5.62 -0.52
CA GLY A 198 -27.58 4.45 0.14
C GLY A 198 -26.08 4.24 -0.07
N CYS A 199 -25.38 5.11 -0.81
CA CYS A 199 -23.94 5.00 -1.03
C CYS A 199 -23.17 5.23 0.28
N ASP A 200 -22.34 4.25 0.66
CA ASP A 200 -21.30 4.30 1.68
C ASP A 200 -19.95 4.03 0.98
N GLY A 201 -19.04 5.01 1.03
CA GLY A 201 -17.77 5.01 0.32
C GLY A 201 -16.55 5.34 1.19
N GLU A 202 -15.52 4.50 1.04
CA GLU A 202 -14.09 4.79 1.09
C GLU A 202 -13.67 5.77 -0.03
N PHE A 203 -13.38 7.06 0.23
CA PHE A 203 -12.89 8.01 -0.78
C PHE A 203 -11.43 8.40 -0.54
N GLU A 204 -10.58 8.34 -1.57
CA GLU A 204 -9.18 8.78 -1.52
C GLU A 204 -9.06 10.19 -2.08
N VAL A 205 -8.42 11.08 -1.31
CA VAL A 205 -8.10 12.46 -1.70
C VAL A 205 -6.63 12.50 -2.10
N GLY A 206 -6.34 13.05 -3.28
CA GLY A 206 -4.98 13.26 -3.76
C GLY A 206 -4.25 14.38 -3.02
N ALA A 207 -2.99 14.60 -3.40
CA ALA A 207 -2.19 15.72 -2.94
C ALA A 207 -2.65 17.05 -3.58
N GLU A 208 -2.50 18.13 -2.82
CA GLU A 208 -2.86 19.49 -3.26
C GLU A 208 -1.80 20.11 -4.21
N ASP A 209 -0.60 19.52 -4.28
CA ASP A 209 0.54 19.96 -5.09
C ASP A 209 0.50 19.48 -6.56
N GLY A 210 -0.55 18.74 -6.95
CA GLY A 210 -0.69 18.18 -8.29
C GLY A 210 0.02 16.83 -8.52
N SER A 211 0.72 16.27 -7.54
CA SER A 211 1.29 14.90 -7.63
C SER A 211 0.21 13.80 -7.66
N GLY A 212 -1.05 14.16 -7.38
CA GLY A 212 -2.21 13.30 -7.59
C GLY A 212 -2.41 12.28 -6.47
N PHE A 213 -2.71 11.03 -6.82
CA PHE A 213 -2.90 9.96 -5.85
C PHE A 213 -1.60 9.22 -5.57
N VAL A 214 -1.48 8.60 -4.39
CA VAL A 214 -0.29 7.82 -4.07
C VAL A 214 -0.15 6.62 -5.01
N ALA A 215 1.07 6.37 -5.48
CA ALA A 215 1.41 5.29 -6.42
C ALA A 215 1.46 3.90 -5.76
N VAL A 216 0.51 3.62 -4.86
CA VAL A 216 0.33 2.33 -4.21
C VAL A 216 -0.84 1.61 -4.90
N PRO A 217 -0.70 0.34 -5.32
CA PRO A 217 -1.81 -0.42 -5.92
C PRO A 217 -3.02 -0.50 -4.99
N ARG A 218 -4.23 -0.44 -5.57
CA ARG A 218 -5.49 -0.53 -4.82
C ARG A 218 -6.04 -1.94 -4.90
N MET A 219 -6.36 -2.54 -3.76
CA MET A 219 -6.93 -3.88 -3.66
C MET A 219 -8.43 -3.81 -3.45
N VAL A 220 -9.22 -4.52 -4.27
CA VAL A 220 -10.67 -4.62 -4.12
C VAL A 220 -11.08 -6.09 -4.07
N THR A 221 -11.60 -6.52 -2.93
CA THR A 221 -12.22 -7.85 -2.80
C THR A 221 -13.66 -7.78 -3.30
N CYS A 222 -14.01 -8.58 -4.31
CA CYS A 222 -15.37 -8.68 -4.82
C CYS A 222 -15.85 -10.13 -4.88
N GLU A 223 -17.06 -10.38 -4.39
CA GLU A 223 -17.55 -11.73 -4.13
C GLU A 223 -18.95 -12.00 -4.70
N SER A 224 -19.06 -12.92 -5.65
CA SER A 224 -20.34 -13.54 -6.01
C SER A 224 -20.70 -14.59 -4.95
N LYS A 225 -21.77 -14.30 -4.19
CA LYS A 225 -22.38 -15.21 -3.21
C LYS A 225 -23.68 -15.75 -3.78
N LYS A 226 -23.96 -17.05 -3.58
CA LYS A 226 -25.13 -17.75 -4.15
C LYS A 226 -25.27 -17.55 -5.67
N SER A 227 -24.15 -17.50 -6.39
CA SER A 227 -24.04 -17.21 -7.84
C SER A 227 -24.61 -15.86 -8.31
N ALA A 228 -25.04 -14.98 -7.41
CA ALA A 228 -25.58 -13.67 -7.79
C ALA A 228 -24.49 -12.77 -8.41
N ARG A 229 -24.84 -12.03 -9.47
CA ARG A 229 -23.97 -10.97 -10.00
C ARG A 229 -23.84 -9.84 -8.98
N ARG A 230 -22.61 -9.42 -8.71
CA ARG A 230 -22.26 -8.32 -7.81
C ARG A 230 -21.36 -7.33 -8.54
N THR A 231 -21.44 -6.07 -8.14
CA THR A 231 -20.52 -5.01 -8.55
C THR A 231 -19.97 -4.34 -7.29
N CYS A 232 -18.66 -4.17 -7.24
CA CYS A 232 -17.93 -3.53 -6.17
C CYS A 232 -17.35 -2.22 -6.71
N GLY A 233 -17.90 -1.09 -6.24
CA GLY A 233 -17.53 0.23 -6.70
C GLY A 233 -16.10 0.61 -6.31
N VAL A 234 -15.34 1.07 -7.30
CA VAL A 234 -13.98 1.62 -7.21
C VAL A 234 -13.75 2.41 -8.50
N SER A 235 -13.15 3.59 -8.43
CA SER A 235 -12.78 4.34 -9.64
C SER A 235 -11.62 3.61 -10.34
N VAL A 236 -11.74 3.27 -11.62
CA VAL A 236 -10.65 2.66 -12.41
C VAL A 236 -10.07 3.69 -13.38
N GLU A 237 -8.75 3.89 -13.35
CA GLU A 237 -8.07 4.90 -14.18
C GLU A 237 -7.50 4.28 -15.45
N ARG A 238 -6.90 3.09 -15.35
CA ARG A 238 -6.25 2.39 -16.47
C ARG A 238 -6.76 0.98 -16.64
N ALA A 239 -6.72 0.15 -15.59
CA ALA A 239 -6.96 -1.27 -15.71
C ALA A 239 -7.36 -1.94 -14.38
N VAL A 240 -7.93 -3.13 -14.49
CA VAL A 240 -8.08 -4.07 -13.36
C VAL A 240 -7.49 -5.42 -13.78
N ARG A 241 -6.78 -6.06 -12.86
CA ARG A 241 -6.31 -7.44 -13.03
C ARG A 241 -6.71 -8.31 -11.84
N LEU A 242 -6.89 -9.60 -12.11
CA LEU A 242 -7.07 -10.60 -11.07
C LEU A 242 -5.79 -10.65 -10.21
N GLY A 243 -5.91 -10.38 -8.91
CA GLY A 243 -4.80 -10.46 -7.96
C GLY A 243 -4.72 -11.83 -7.31
N ARG A 244 -5.82 -12.27 -6.68
CA ARG A 244 -5.88 -13.55 -5.96
C ARG A 244 -7.29 -14.12 -5.98
N GLN A 245 -7.45 -15.33 -6.53
CA GLN A 245 -8.73 -16.05 -6.50
C GLN A 245 -9.01 -16.60 -5.08
N MET A 246 -10.26 -16.45 -4.63
CA MET A 246 -10.77 -16.90 -3.32
C MET A 246 -11.91 -17.93 -3.46
N SER A 247 -12.45 -18.12 -4.66
CA SER A 247 -13.44 -19.15 -4.99
C SER A 247 -12.81 -20.44 -5.52
N LYS A 248 -13.53 -21.56 -5.34
CA LYS A 248 -13.27 -22.80 -6.09
C LYS A 248 -13.70 -22.67 -7.56
N THR A 249 -14.78 -21.93 -7.83
CA THR A 249 -15.17 -21.54 -9.19
C THR A 249 -14.06 -20.67 -9.80
N PRO A 250 -13.60 -20.96 -11.03
CA PRO A 250 -12.65 -20.11 -11.75
C PRO A 250 -13.14 -18.67 -11.88
N CYS A 251 -12.22 -17.71 -11.80
CA CYS A 251 -12.46 -16.30 -12.11
C CYS A 251 -11.88 -15.96 -13.50
N VAL A 252 -12.68 -16.14 -14.55
CA VAL A 252 -12.31 -15.88 -15.96
C VAL A 252 -12.85 -14.51 -16.40
N GLU A 253 -11.98 -13.66 -16.95
CA GLU A 253 -12.36 -12.32 -17.42
C GLU A 253 -13.33 -12.40 -18.61
N GLY A 254 -14.31 -11.50 -18.65
CA GLY A 254 -15.39 -11.50 -19.64
C GLY A 254 -16.48 -12.56 -19.39
N GLN A 255 -16.23 -13.58 -18.57
CA GLN A 255 -17.18 -14.65 -18.27
C GLN A 255 -17.76 -14.54 -16.85
N THR A 256 -16.90 -14.69 -15.84
CA THR A 256 -17.30 -14.73 -14.41
C THR A 256 -16.84 -13.49 -13.63
N TRP A 257 -16.08 -12.60 -14.27
CA TRP A 257 -15.78 -11.26 -13.79
C TRP A 257 -15.42 -10.31 -14.95
N GLY A 258 -15.38 -9.02 -14.65
CA GLY A 258 -14.86 -7.97 -15.52
C GLY A 258 -14.94 -6.62 -14.82
N TRP A 259 -14.68 -5.54 -15.53
CA TRP A 259 -14.61 -4.20 -14.93
C TRP A 259 -15.11 -3.09 -15.87
N SER A 260 -15.21 -1.88 -15.32
CA SER A 260 -15.48 -0.62 -16.00
C SER A 260 -14.87 0.52 -15.18
N ARG A 261 -14.89 1.77 -15.66
CA ARG A 261 -14.47 2.95 -14.88
C ARG A 261 -15.12 3.04 -13.49
N ASP A 262 -16.35 2.51 -13.34
CA ASP A 262 -17.17 2.60 -12.12
C ASP A 262 -16.89 1.43 -11.14
N GLY A 263 -16.06 0.44 -11.53
CA GLY A 263 -15.60 -0.65 -10.67
C GLY A 263 -15.68 -2.06 -11.29
N VAL A 264 -15.50 -3.06 -10.42
CA VAL A 264 -15.38 -4.49 -10.79
C VAL A 264 -16.72 -5.21 -10.61
N TRP A 265 -17.07 -6.12 -11.53
CA TRP A 265 -18.20 -7.04 -11.39
C TRP A 265 -17.76 -8.50 -11.36
N VAL A 266 -18.51 -9.33 -10.65
CA VAL A 266 -18.33 -10.79 -10.51
C VAL A 266 -19.68 -11.51 -10.53
N ASN A 267 -19.73 -12.75 -10.99
CA ASN A 267 -20.93 -13.60 -11.12
C ASN A 267 -20.57 -15.08 -10.93
N ASP A 268 -21.60 -15.93 -10.92
CA ASP A 268 -21.51 -17.39 -10.99
C ASP A 268 -20.62 -18.05 -9.92
N GLY A 269 -20.45 -17.36 -8.79
CA GLY A 269 -19.67 -17.84 -7.65
C GLY A 269 -18.17 -17.48 -7.69
N CYS A 270 -17.70 -16.74 -8.69
CA CYS A 270 -16.36 -16.13 -8.67
C CYS A 270 -16.23 -15.18 -7.47
N ARG A 271 -15.15 -15.35 -6.70
CA ARG A 271 -14.75 -14.50 -5.59
C ARG A 271 -13.27 -14.29 -5.68
N ALA A 272 -12.83 -13.04 -5.70
CA ALA A 272 -11.42 -12.73 -5.81
C ALA A 272 -11.09 -11.33 -5.26
N GLU A 273 -9.81 -11.15 -5.04
CA GLU A 273 -9.15 -9.89 -4.78
C GLU A 273 -8.56 -9.39 -6.11
N PHE A 274 -8.91 -8.16 -6.47
CA PHE A 274 -8.53 -7.51 -7.72
C PHE A 274 -7.57 -6.37 -7.44
N ILE A 275 -6.59 -6.20 -8.32
CA ILE A 275 -5.64 -5.08 -8.28
C ILE A 275 -6.11 -4.06 -9.30
N VAL A 276 -6.34 -2.84 -8.81
CA VAL A 276 -6.92 -1.72 -9.57
C VAL A 276 -5.88 -0.62 -9.71
N ASP A 277 -5.67 -0.26 -10.97
CA ASP A 277 -4.86 0.86 -11.42
C ASP A 277 -5.76 2.05 -11.75
#